data_AF-A0A9D2HJR7-F1
#
_entry.id   AF-A0A9D2HJR7-F1
#
_cell.length_a   1.000
_cell.length_b   1.000
_cell.length_c   1.000
_cell.angle_alpha   90.00
_cell.angle_beta   90.00
_cell.angle_gamma   90.00
#
_symmetry.space_group_name_H-M   'P 1'
#
loop_
_entity.id
_entity.type
_entity.pdbx_description
1 polymer ?
#
loop_
_entity_poly.entity_id
_entity_poly.type
_entity_poly.pdbx_seq_one_letter_code
_entity_poly.pdbx_strand_id
1 'polypeptide(L)'
;MDNTKNSDFKLTDLDYMTGDSRLQMMKAALPYMGLRQQRMISMFIRIQEMNKTMQLFSQGELSAMSAGSGAAHTSMADMLEAIRPYGNTYEQEIITLILGMIKGVATPMEQLKKFMSPEQQSRMDTMQFMVQAMQNMG
;
A
#
# COMPACT_ATOMS: atom_id res chain seq x y z
N MET A 1 28.92 -3.63 -2.88
CA MET A 1 27.84 -2.63 -2.99
C MET A 1 26.55 -3.34 -2.71
N ASP A 2 26.08 -3.18 -1.48
CA ASP A 2 24.74 -3.59 -1.07
C ASP A 2 23.73 -2.66 -1.76
N ASN A 3 22.82 -3.24 -2.53
CA ASN A 3 21.63 -2.53 -2.98
C ASN A 3 20.47 -3.51 -2.89
N THR A 4 20.05 -3.72 -1.64
CA THR A 4 18.69 -4.04 -1.23
C THR A 4 17.65 -3.70 -2.30
N LYS A 5 17.38 -4.65 -3.20
CA LYS A 5 16.06 -4.77 -3.85
C LYS A 5 15.08 -5.29 -2.80
N ASN A 6 14.88 -4.49 -1.77
CA ASN A 6 13.76 -4.55 -0.85
C ASN A 6 12.82 -3.49 -1.41
N SER A 7 11.62 -3.76 -1.89
CA SER A 7 10.60 -4.73 -1.52
C SER A 7 9.72 -4.95 -2.77
N ASP A 8 8.69 -5.78 -2.74
CA ASP A 8 7.67 -5.91 -3.80
C ASP A 8 7.02 -4.55 -4.14
N PHE A 9 7.69 -3.70 -4.90
CA PHE A 9 7.18 -2.41 -5.34
C PHE A 9 6.11 -2.68 -6.39
N LYS A 10 4.87 -2.76 -5.92
CA LYS A 10 3.71 -2.94 -6.78
C LYS A 10 3.46 -1.65 -7.53
N LEU A 11 3.41 -1.75 -8.86
CA LEU A 11 2.98 -0.65 -9.71
C LEU A 11 1.49 -0.37 -9.46
N THR A 12 1.14 0.91 -9.44
CA THR A 12 -0.25 1.38 -9.38
C THR A 12 -0.83 1.47 -10.79
N ASP A 13 -2.15 1.48 -10.91
CA ASP A 13 -2.82 1.71 -12.20
C ASP A 13 -2.37 3.02 -12.85
N LEU A 14 -2.10 4.06 -12.04
CA LEU A 14 -1.54 5.32 -12.51
C LEU A 14 -0.15 5.14 -13.15
N ASP A 15 0.71 4.28 -12.60
CA ASP A 15 2.04 4.00 -13.15
C ASP A 15 1.93 3.31 -14.52
N TYR A 16 0.96 2.42 -14.69
CA TYR A 16 0.70 1.78 -15.99
C TYR A 16 0.19 2.78 -17.04
N MET A 17 -0.69 3.69 -16.65
CA MET A 17 -1.28 4.67 -17.57
C MET A 17 -0.31 5.78 -17.97
N THR A 18 0.60 6.16 -17.07
CA THR A 18 1.62 7.18 -17.34
C THR A 18 2.90 6.61 -17.93
N GLY A 19 3.10 5.29 -17.80
CA GLY A 19 4.21 4.55 -18.39
C GLY A 19 4.20 4.52 -19.91
N ASP A 20 5.39 4.37 -20.51
CA ASP A 20 5.57 4.14 -21.95
C ASP A 20 6.64 3.08 -22.16
N SER A 21 6.43 2.15 -23.08
CA SER A 21 7.46 1.18 -23.48
C SER A 21 8.78 1.89 -23.83
N ARG A 22 8.71 3.03 -24.53
CA ARG A 22 9.90 3.81 -24.93
C ARG A 22 10.59 4.47 -23.74
N LEU A 23 9.81 5.06 -22.82
CA LEU A 23 10.36 5.65 -21.61
C LEU A 23 10.98 4.59 -20.69
N GLN A 24 10.40 3.39 -20.62
CA GLN A 24 10.95 2.28 -19.86
C GLN A 24 12.27 1.77 -20.44
N MET A 25 12.40 1.69 -21.77
CA MET A 25 13.69 1.40 -22.42
C MET A 25 14.74 2.46 -22.04
N MET A 26 14.36 3.75 -22.04
CA MET A 26 15.27 4.82 -21.63
C MET A 26 15.64 4.74 -20.14
N LYS A 27 14.69 4.41 -19.25
CA LYS A 27 14.93 4.17 -17.82
C LYS A 27 15.91 3.01 -17.61
N ALA A 28 15.71 1.90 -18.32
CA ALA A 28 16.57 0.71 -18.24
C ALA A 28 17.99 0.98 -18.75
N ALA A 29 18.16 1.94 -19.67
CA ALA A 29 19.45 2.35 -20.17
C ALA A 29 20.23 3.27 -19.20
N LEU A 30 19.55 3.92 -18.23
CA LEU A 30 20.19 4.88 -17.31
C LEU A 30 21.45 4.34 -16.62
N PRO A 31 21.48 3.11 -16.05
CA PRO A 31 22.66 2.60 -15.34
C PRO A 31 23.93 2.54 -16.20
N TYR A 32 23.80 2.51 -17.53
CA TYR A 32 24.90 2.41 -18.47
C TYR A 32 25.41 3.77 -18.98
N MET A 33 24.77 4.88 -18.57
CA MET A 33 25.15 6.24 -18.98
C MET A 33 26.06 6.93 -17.95
N GLY A 34 26.81 7.95 -18.38
CA GLY A 34 27.57 8.79 -17.46
C GLY A 34 26.66 9.68 -16.59
N LEU A 35 27.09 10.05 -15.38
CA LEU A 35 26.28 10.78 -14.38
C LEU A 35 25.60 12.06 -14.92
N ARG A 36 26.27 12.83 -15.79
CA ARG A 36 25.66 14.03 -16.39
C ARG A 36 24.50 13.68 -17.33
N GLN A 37 24.67 12.63 -18.13
CA GLN A 37 23.64 12.14 -19.06
C GLN A 37 22.49 11.49 -18.30
N GLN A 38 22.79 10.66 -17.29
CA GLN A 38 21.78 10.08 -16.40
C GLN A 38 20.88 11.15 -15.81
N ARG A 39 21.44 12.24 -15.27
CA ARG A 39 20.67 13.36 -14.69
C ARG A 39 19.78 14.05 -15.73
N MET A 40 20.30 14.34 -16.92
CA MET A 40 19.51 14.99 -17.97
C MET A 40 18.39 14.08 -18.47
N ILE A 41 18.70 12.81 -18.74
CA ILE A 41 17.73 11.84 -19.26
C ILE A 41 16.70 11.46 -18.19
N SER A 42 17.09 11.31 -16.92
CA SER A 42 16.14 11.03 -15.84
C SER A 42 15.14 12.16 -15.64
N MET A 43 15.59 13.41 -15.69
CA MET A 43 14.72 14.59 -15.64
C MET A 43 13.79 14.63 -16.86
N PHE A 44 14.30 14.39 -18.07
CA PHE A 44 13.48 14.35 -19.28
C PHE A 44 12.38 13.29 -19.19
N ILE A 45 12.73 12.07 -18.77
CA ILE A 45 11.76 10.98 -18.58
C ILE A 45 10.68 11.42 -17.58
N ARG A 46 11.06 12.02 -16.45
CA ARG A 46 10.11 12.44 -15.42
C ARG A 46 9.16 13.54 -15.90
N ILE A 47 9.65 14.48 -16.70
CA ILE A 47 8.83 15.52 -17.34
C ILE A 47 7.83 14.90 -18.31
N GLN A 48 8.24 13.89 -19.10
CA GLN A 48 7.33 13.21 -20.02
C GLN A 48 6.22 12.44 -19.27
N GLU A 49 6.55 11.73 -18.20
CA GLU A 49 5.56 11.07 -17.35
C GLU A 49 4.58 12.08 -16.74
N MET A 50 5.09 13.21 -16.25
CA MET A 50 4.25 14.29 -15.70
C MET A 50 3.31 14.87 -16.77
N ASN A 51 3.79 15.12 -17.98
CA ASN A 51 2.95 15.62 -19.07
C ASN A 51 1.84 14.61 -19.41
N LYS A 52 2.13 13.31 -19.40
CA LYS A 52 1.11 12.26 -19.57
C LYS A 52 0.10 12.26 -18.43
N THR A 53 0.53 12.38 -17.18
CA THR A 53 -0.39 12.54 -16.04
C THR A 53 -1.34 13.72 -16.26
N MET A 54 -0.81 14.88 -16.65
CA MET A 54 -1.62 16.07 -16.92
C MET A 54 -2.62 15.85 -18.07
N GLN A 55 -2.21 15.12 -19.12
CA GLN A 55 -3.07 14.75 -20.24
C GLN A 55 -4.20 13.80 -19.83
N LEU A 56 -3.93 12.83 -18.96
CA LEU A 56 -4.95 11.93 -18.41
C LEU A 56 -6.03 12.70 -17.63
N PHE A 57 -5.66 13.78 -16.93
CA PHE A 57 -6.61 14.67 -16.25
C PHE A 57 -7.38 15.56 -17.23
N SER A 58 -6.71 16.12 -18.25
CA SER A 58 -7.39 17.00 -19.22
C SER A 58 -8.36 16.26 -20.15
N GLN A 59 -8.10 14.98 -20.41
CA GLN A 59 -8.97 14.11 -21.21
C GLN A 59 -10.08 13.45 -20.39
N GLY A 60 -10.10 13.64 -19.07
CA GLY A 60 -11.08 13.01 -18.19
C GLY A 60 -10.86 11.51 -17.96
N GLU A 61 -9.78 10.91 -18.48
CA GLU A 61 -9.47 9.48 -18.31
C GLU A 61 -9.14 9.13 -16.86
N LEU A 62 -8.50 10.03 -16.11
CA LEU A 62 -8.32 9.86 -14.65
C LEU A 62 -9.63 10.06 -13.88
N SER A 63 -10.54 10.92 -14.38
CA SER A 63 -11.91 10.97 -13.85
C SER A 63 -12.66 9.66 -14.16
N ALA A 64 -12.36 8.99 -15.28
CA ALA A 64 -12.93 7.69 -15.63
C ALA A 64 -12.41 6.52 -14.78
N MET A 65 -11.24 6.63 -14.13
CA MET A 65 -10.84 5.67 -13.09
C MET A 65 -11.74 5.75 -11.84
N SER A 66 -12.34 6.92 -11.58
CA SER A 66 -13.37 7.08 -10.54
C SER A 66 -14.80 6.85 -11.07
N ALA A 67 -15.03 7.08 -12.37
CA ALA A 67 -16.36 7.05 -12.99
C ALA A 67 -16.68 5.74 -13.74
N GLY A 68 -15.70 4.86 -13.97
CA GLY A 68 -15.89 3.51 -14.50
C GLY A 68 -16.49 2.54 -13.47
N SER A 69 -16.43 2.90 -12.19
CA SER A 69 -17.34 2.40 -11.15
C SER A 69 -18.48 3.40 -11.01
N GLY A 70 -19.70 3.07 -11.43
CA GLY A 70 -20.87 3.95 -11.24
C GLY A 70 -21.29 4.12 -9.78
N ALA A 71 -20.43 4.67 -8.91
CA ALA A 71 -20.71 4.94 -7.51
C ALA A 71 -20.13 6.33 -7.16
N ALA A 72 -20.94 7.35 -6.88
CA ALA A 72 -21.65 7.47 -5.62
C ALA A 72 -20.80 6.91 -4.46
N HIS A 73 -19.81 7.69 -4.02
CA HIS A 73 -19.02 7.47 -2.80
C HIS A 73 -18.35 6.09 -2.68
N THR A 74 -17.12 5.95 -3.20
CA THR A 74 -16.20 4.90 -2.72
C THR A 74 -16.15 4.98 -1.20
N SER A 75 -16.55 3.91 -0.51
CA SER A 75 -16.55 3.93 0.95
C SER A 75 -15.10 3.98 1.45
N MET A 76 -14.88 4.56 2.63
CA MET A 76 -13.54 4.56 3.27
C MET A 76 -12.97 3.12 3.37
N ALA A 77 -13.84 2.12 3.53
CA ALA A 77 -13.43 0.73 3.58
C ALA A 77 -12.87 0.24 2.23
N ASP A 78 -13.53 0.55 1.11
CA ASP A 78 -13.07 0.13 -0.21
C ASP A 78 -11.73 0.79 -0.57
N MET A 79 -11.55 2.06 -0.22
CA MET A 79 -10.27 2.77 -0.37
C MET A 79 -9.17 2.08 0.46
N LEU A 80 -9.43 1.81 1.74
CA LEU A 80 -8.47 1.17 2.64
C LEU A 80 -8.06 -0.22 2.13
N GLU A 81 -8.99 -0.99 1.57
CA GLU A 81 -8.69 -2.27 0.93
C GLU A 81 -7.82 -2.10 -0.31
N ALA A 82 -8.09 -1.10 -1.14
CA ALA A 82 -7.30 -0.81 -2.33
C ALA A 82 -5.85 -0.37 -2.03
N ILE A 83 -5.63 0.40 -0.96
CA ILE A 83 -4.28 0.87 -0.58
C ILE A 83 -3.49 -0.14 0.24
N ARG A 84 -4.17 -1.06 0.95
CA ARG A 84 -3.54 -2.10 1.79
C ARG A 84 -2.34 -2.79 1.14
N PRO A 85 -2.41 -3.31 -0.11
CA PRO A 85 -1.29 -4.04 -0.71
C PRO A 85 -0.01 -3.22 -0.94
N TYR A 86 -0.07 -1.88 -0.83
CA TYR A 86 1.05 -0.97 -1.01
C TYR A 86 1.75 -0.59 0.31
N GLY A 87 1.13 -0.88 1.46
CA GLY A 87 1.72 -0.64 2.77
C GLY A 87 2.75 -1.70 3.16
N ASN A 88 3.66 -1.37 4.08
CA ASN A 88 4.53 -2.35 4.72
C ASN A 88 3.73 -3.26 5.71
N THR A 89 4.37 -4.29 6.27
CA THR A 89 3.69 -5.26 7.16
C THR A 89 2.93 -4.59 8.32
N TYR A 90 3.52 -3.56 8.93
CA TYR A 90 2.89 -2.83 10.04
C TYR A 90 1.68 -2.01 9.57
N GLU A 91 1.82 -1.30 8.45
CA GLU A 91 0.72 -0.53 7.84
C GLU A 91 -0.44 -1.43 7.40
N GLN A 92 -0.14 -2.60 6.84
CA GLN A 92 -1.16 -3.59 6.46
C GLN A 92 -1.94 -4.10 7.67
N GLU A 93 -1.28 -4.33 8.80
CA GLU A 93 -1.93 -4.73 10.06
C GLU A 93 -2.82 -3.60 10.60
N ILE A 94 -2.36 -2.35 10.58
CA ILE A 94 -3.17 -1.17 10.95
C ILE A 94 -4.40 -1.06 10.05
N ILE A 95 -4.23 -1.16 8.73
CA ILE A 95 -5.34 -1.07 7.77
C ILE A 95 -6.35 -2.20 8.02
N THR A 96 -5.89 -3.41 8.30
CA THR A 96 -6.76 -4.55 8.64
C THR A 96 -7.61 -4.27 9.88
N LEU A 97 -7.01 -3.69 10.91
CA LEU A 97 -7.70 -3.36 12.15
C LEU A 97 -8.77 -2.29 11.92
N ILE A 98 -8.42 -1.20 11.22
CA ILE A 98 -9.34 -0.11 10.89
C ILE A 98 -10.48 -0.63 10.02
N LEU A 99 -10.19 -1.49 9.05
CA LEU A 99 -11.22 -2.16 8.23
C LEU A 99 -12.16 -3.02 9.07
N GLY A 100 -11.64 -3.78 10.03
CA GLY A 100 -12.47 -4.56 10.95
C GLY A 100 -13.42 -3.68 11.76
N MET A 101 -12.92 -2.54 12.28
CA MET A 101 -13.74 -1.57 13.00
C MET A 101 -14.83 -0.94 12.11
N ILE A 102 -14.48 -0.51 10.90
CA ILE A 102 -15.42 0.12 9.96
C ILE A 102 -16.50 -0.89 9.50
N LYS A 103 -16.10 -2.14 9.24
CA LYS A 103 -17.01 -3.21 8.79
C LYS A 103 -17.80 -3.86 9.94
N GLY A 104 -17.57 -3.46 11.20
CA GLY A 104 -18.22 -4.04 12.37
C GLY A 104 -17.85 -5.51 12.62
N VAL A 105 -16.72 -5.96 12.06
CA VAL A 105 -16.21 -7.32 12.25
C VAL A 105 -15.34 -7.33 13.50
N ALA A 106 -15.61 -8.26 14.42
CA ALA A 106 -14.78 -8.44 15.61
C ALA A 106 -13.31 -8.62 15.19
N THR A 107 -12.46 -7.67 15.57
CA THR A 107 -11.03 -7.76 15.32
C THR A 107 -10.47 -8.86 16.23
N PRO A 108 -9.74 -9.86 15.70
CA PRO A 108 -9.20 -10.93 16.52
C PRO A 108 -8.37 -10.35 17.67
N MET A 109 -8.57 -10.83 18.89
CA MET A 109 -7.90 -10.29 20.08
C MET A 109 -6.37 -10.34 19.96
N GLU A 110 -5.85 -11.30 19.22
CA GLU A 110 -4.42 -11.42 18.87
C GLU A 110 -3.90 -10.23 18.05
N GLN A 111 -4.72 -9.65 17.17
CA GLN A 111 -4.34 -8.44 16.41
C GLN A 111 -4.35 -7.21 17.31
N LEU A 112 -5.31 -7.11 18.24
CA LEU A 112 -5.37 -6.04 19.24
C LEU A 112 -4.16 -6.10 20.19
N LYS A 113 -3.75 -7.32 20.60
CA LYS A 113 -2.57 -7.54 21.45
C LYS A 113 -1.29 -6.93 20.90
N LYS A 114 -1.05 -7.01 19.59
CA LYS A 114 0.15 -6.45 18.95
C LYS A 114 0.31 -4.93 19.10
N PHE A 115 -0.78 -4.21 19.38
CA PHE A 115 -0.77 -2.75 19.56
C PHE A 115 -0.87 -2.32 21.04
N MET A 116 -1.00 -3.27 21.97
CA MET A 116 -0.99 -2.99 23.41
C MET A 116 0.44 -2.93 23.97
N SER A 117 0.62 -2.34 25.15
CA SER A 117 1.93 -2.34 25.82
C SER A 117 2.34 -3.77 26.25
N PRO A 118 3.64 -4.05 26.42
CA PRO A 118 4.10 -5.38 26.86
C PRO A 118 3.43 -5.84 28.17
N GLU A 119 3.21 -4.91 29.09
CA GLU A 119 2.55 -5.22 30.37
C GLU A 119 1.07 -5.60 30.18
N GLN A 120 0.35 -4.96 29.26
CA GLN A 120 -1.03 -5.30 28.94
C GLN A 120 -1.15 -6.65 28.24
N GLN A 121 -0.18 -6.98 27.37
CA GLN A 121 -0.10 -8.29 26.71
C GLN A 121 0.08 -9.41 27.74
N SER A 122 1.06 -9.28 28.65
CA SER A 122 1.32 -10.30 29.69
C SER A 122 0.13 -10.51 30.63
N ARG A 123 -0.58 -9.43 30.99
CA ARG A 123 -1.82 -9.54 31.78
C ARG A 123 -2.90 -10.33 31.04
N MET A 124 -3.06 -10.11 29.73
CA MET A 124 -4.04 -10.83 28.91
C MET A 124 -3.69 -12.31 28.73
N ASP A 125 -2.42 -12.63 28.50
CA ASP A 125 -1.96 -14.02 28.38
C ASP A 125 -2.19 -14.78 29.71
N THR A 126 -1.93 -14.12 30.83
CA THR A 126 -2.21 -14.68 32.17
C THR A 126 -3.70 -14.95 32.36
N MET A 127 -4.57 -14.03 31.93
CA MET A 127 -6.02 -14.21 32.00
C MET A 127 -6.50 -15.37 31.11
N GLN A 128 -5.99 -15.49 29.89
CA GLN A 128 -6.30 -16.61 28.99
C GLN A 128 -5.89 -17.95 29.60
N PHE A 129 -4.70 -18.02 30.19
CA PHE A 129 -4.20 -19.22 30.86
C PHE A 129 -5.10 -19.63 32.03
N MET A 130 -5.51 -18.67 32.87
CA MET A 130 -6.41 -18.94 33.99
C MET A 130 -7.78 -19.46 33.52
N VAL A 131 -8.36 -18.87 32.47
CA VAL A 131 -9.64 -19.31 31.92
C VAL A 131 -9.57 -20.74 31.38
N GLN A 132 -8.50 -21.11 30.66
CA GLN A 132 -8.28 -22.48 30.19
C GLN A 132 -8.07 -23.47 31.34
N ALA A 133 -7.30 -23.09 32.36
CA ALA A 133 -7.10 -23.93 33.54
C ALA A 133 -8.42 -24.22 34.26
N MET A 134 -9.31 -23.22 34.35
CA MET A 134 -10.65 -23.38 34.92
C MET A 134 -11.56 -24.25 34.05
N GLN A 135 -11.49 -24.13 32.72
CA GLN A 135 -12.28 -24.96 31.80
C GLN A 135 -11.86 -26.44 31.79
N ASN A 136 -10.57 -26.72 32.01
CA ASN A 136 -10.06 -28.10 32.11
C ASN A 136 -10.28 -28.75 33.49
N MET A 137 -10.72 -27.99 34.49
CA MET A 137 -10.99 -28.47 35.85
C MET A 137 -12.48 -28.72 36.14
N GLY A 138 -13.37 -28.49 35.17
CA GLY A 138 -14.80 -28.83 35.23
C GLY A 138 -15.15 -29.99 34.30
#